data_AF-A0A965YJH9-F1
#
_entry.id   AF-A0A965YJH9-F1
#
_cell.length_a   1.000
_cell.length_b   1.000
_cell.length_c   1.000
_cell.angle_alpha   90.00
_cell.angle_beta   90.00
_cell.angle_gamma   90.00
#
_symmetry.space_group_name_H-M   'P 1'
#
loop_
_entity.id
_entity.type
_entity.pdbx_description
1 polymer ?
#
loop_
_entity_poly.entity_id
_entity_poly.type
_entity_poly.pdbx_seq_one_letter_code
_entity_poly.pdbx_strand_id
1 'polypeptide(L)'
;MKRIVSVIVVLFVLFQLKGQEINQLDKIIISSIKSYIIDDKDFVRQQDTSRYYICMDGLPADFPCDSVQNATFFSLKNLEGLPNSFKHQLKTGIKTLFVGLKISNNQIIITVSGRVVRRLKKNDTSIGICD
;
A
#
# COMPACT_ATOMS: atom_id res chain seq x y z
N MET A 1 36.29 -29.73 6.27
CA MET A 1 35.95 -28.27 6.32
C MET A 1 35.56 -27.67 4.97
N LYS A 2 36.22 -27.99 3.83
CA LYS A 2 35.91 -27.40 2.51
C LYS A 2 34.45 -27.57 2.02
N ARG A 3 33.78 -28.69 2.34
CA ARG A 3 32.38 -28.95 1.93
C ARG A 3 31.35 -28.11 2.69
N ILE A 4 31.61 -27.77 3.95
CA ILE A 4 30.66 -27.00 4.79
C ILE A 4 30.66 -25.52 4.37
N VAL A 5 31.83 -24.97 4.05
CA VAL A 5 31.96 -23.59 3.55
C VAL A 5 31.20 -23.41 2.23
N SER A 6 31.23 -24.42 1.34
CA SER A 6 30.52 -24.34 0.06
C SER A 6 29.00 -24.33 0.20
N VAL A 7 28.45 -25.01 1.22
CA VAL A 7 26.99 -25.01 1.49
C VAL A 7 26.54 -23.67 2.06
N ILE A 8 27.36 -23.04 2.91
CA ILE A 8 27.07 -21.72 3.50
C ILE A 8 27.05 -20.63 2.41
N VAL A 9 27.97 -20.67 1.45
CA VAL A 9 28.01 -19.71 0.33
C VAL A 9 26.80 -19.85 -0.59
N VAL A 10 26.37 -21.07 -0.89
CA VAL A 10 25.17 -21.32 -1.73
C VAL A 10 23.89 -20.85 -1.04
N LEU A 11 23.76 -21.07 0.27
CA LEU A 11 22.63 -20.54 1.06
C LEU A 11 22.63 -19.01 1.09
N PHE A 12 23.80 -18.36 1.21
CA PHE A 12 23.90 -16.90 1.18
C PHE A 12 23.46 -16.32 -0.17
N VAL A 13 23.85 -16.94 -1.28
CA VAL A 13 23.45 -16.49 -2.64
C VAL A 13 21.94 -16.64 -2.86
N LEU A 14 21.32 -17.71 -2.35
CA LEU A 14 19.86 -17.90 -2.42
C LEU A 14 19.08 -16.87 -1.58
N PHE A 15 19.61 -16.45 -0.43
CA PHE A 15 19.02 -15.37 0.37
C PHE A 15 19.16 -13.99 -0.30
N GLN A 16 20.28 -13.72 -0.99
CA GLN A 16 20.49 -12.48 -1.75
C GLN A 16 19.54 -12.37 -2.96
N LEU A 17 19.27 -13.48 -3.65
CA LEU A 17 18.30 -13.53 -4.76
C LEU A 17 16.87 -13.22 -4.32
N LYS A 18 16.45 -13.70 -3.15
CA LYS A 18 15.13 -13.39 -2.58
C LYS A 18 14.95 -11.90 -2.24
N GLY A 19 16.03 -11.22 -1.87
CA GLY A 19 16.01 -9.77 -1.59
C GLY A 19 15.92 -8.89 -2.84
N GLN A 20 16.33 -9.41 -4.01
CA GLN A 20 16.42 -8.63 -5.24
C GLN A 20 15.07 -8.51 -5.98
N GLU A 21 14.23 -9.55 -5.96
CA GLU A 21 12.88 -9.52 -6.56
C GLU A 21 11.88 -8.67 -5.76
N ILE A 22 11.91 -8.73 -4.42
CA ILE A 22 11.05 -7.92 -3.54
C ILE A 22 11.27 -6.42 -3.83
N ASN A 23 12.53 -6.03 -3.99
CA ASN A 23 12.91 -4.65 -4.30
C ASN A 23 12.39 -4.20 -5.69
N GLN A 24 12.27 -5.10 -6.67
CA GLN A 24 11.70 -4.75 -7.97
C GLN A 24 10.19 -4.56 -7.91
N LEU A 25 9.46 -5.45 -7.23
CA LEU A 25 8.01 -5.30 -7.07
C LEU A 25 7.67 -4.00 -6.35
N ASP A 26 8.38 -3.70 -5.25
CA ASP A 26 8.19 -2.44 -4.50
C ASP A 26 8.43 -1.22 -5.39
N LYS A 27 9.51 -1.22 -6.19
CA LYS A 27 9.80 -0.13 -7.14
C LYS A 27 8.67 0.08 -8.15
N ILE A 28 8.11 -0.99 -8.70
CA ILE A 28 7.02 -0.89 -9.68
C ILE A 28 5.77 -0.34 -8.98
N ILE A 29 5.41 -0.84 -7.80
CA ILE A 29 4.27 -0.34 -7.01
C ILE A 29 4.43 1.16 -6.70
N ILE A 30 5.61 1.56 -6.19
CA ILE A 30 5.93 2.96 -5.89
C ILE A 30 5.78 3.83 -7.14
N SER A 31 6.29 3.36 -8.28
CA SER A 31 6.16 4.08 -9.56
C SER A 31 4.71 4.21 -10.00
N SER A 32 3.90 3.15 -9.86
CA SER A 32 2.47 3.18 -10.20
C SER A 32 1.69 4.15 -9.31
N ILE A 33 1.96 4.17 -8.00
CA ILE A 33 1.35 5.13 -7.05
C ILE A 33 1.73 6.56 -7.44
N LYS A 34 3.03 6.81 -7.69
CA LYS A 34 3.52 8.15 -8.07
C LYS A 34 2.92 8.62 -9.39
N SER A 35 2.85 7.75 -10.40
CA SER A 35 2.20 8.09 -11.68
C SER A 35 0.74 8.47 -11.46
N TYR A 36 -0.01 7.66 -10.72
CA TYR A 36 -1.42 7.96 -10.44
C TYR A 36 -1.59 9.32 -9.76
N ILE A 37 -0.76 9.62 -8.76
CA ILE A 37 -0.78 10.91 -8.05
C ILE A 37 -0.49 12.10 -9.00
N ILE A 38 0.45 11.92 -9.92
CA ILE A 38 0.83 12.96 -10.89
C ILE A 38 -0.28 13.18 -11.93
N ASP A 39 -0.90 12.09 -12.38
CA ASP A 39 -1.88 12.09 -13.48
C ASP A 39 -3.28 12.51 -13.02
N ASP A 40 -3.69 12.15 -11.79
CA ASP A 40 -5.02 12.46 -11.23
C ASP A 40 -5.03 13.85 -10.56
N LYS A 41 -5.21 14.89 -11.39
CA LYS A 41 -5.31 16.29 -10.94
C LYS A 41 -6.47 16.53 -9.96
N ASP A 42 -7.54 15.73 -10.00
CA ASP A 42 -8.71 15.90 -9.15
C ASP A 42 -8.54 15.25 -7.76
N PHE A 43 -7.63 14.27 -7.65
CA PHE A 43 -7.11 13.81 -6.37
C PHE A 43 -6.24 14.90 -5.68
N VAL A 44 -5.46 15.65 -6.47
CA VAL A 44 -4.55 16.71 -5.98
C VAL A 44 -5.29 18.03 -5.65
N ARG A 45 -6.42 18.32 -6.30
CA ARG A 45 -7.08 19.65 -6.25
C ARG A 45 -7.96 19.93 -5.04
N GLN A 46 -8.25 18.98 -4.15
CA GLN A 46 -9.21 19.18 -3.06
C GLN A 46 -8.65 18.83 -1.68
N GLN A 47 -8.26 19.89 -0.96
CA GLN A 47 -8.04 20.03 0.48
C GLN A 47 -6.92 19.17 1.12
N ASP A 48 -6.03 19.86 1.85
CA ASP A 48 -4.79 19.40 2.48
C ASP A 48 -3.70 18.89 1.52
N THR A 49 -3.04 19.84 0.88
CA THR A 49 -1.93 19.71 -0.10
C THR A 49 -0.67 19.01 0.43
N SER A 50 -0.71 18.29 1.54
CA SER A 50 0.48 17.73 2.20
C SER A 50 0.43 16.24 2.46
N ARG A 51 -0.72 15.55 2.37
CA ARG A 51 -0.78 14.11 2.68
C ARG A 51 -1.77 13.31 1.82
N TYR A 52 -1.29 12.23 1.22
CA TYR A 52 -2.06 11.19 0.54
C TYR A 52 -2.45 10.09 1.53
N TYR A 53 -3.68 9.57 1.45
CA TYR A 53 -4.07 8.39 2.22
C TYR A 53 -3.95 7.14 1.35
N ILE A 54 -3.27 6.12 1.84
CA ILE A 54 -3.04 4.87 1.09
C ILE A 54 -3.50 3.68 1.93
N CYS A 55 -4.37 2.85 1.35
CA CYS A 55 -4.80 1.59 1.96
C CYS A 55 -3.69 0.54 1.77
N MET A 56 -3.17 0.01 2.88
CA MET A 56 -2.07 -0.96 2.84
C MET A 56 -2.50 -2.41 2.58
N ASP A 57 -3.80 -2.70 2.57
CA ASP A 57 -4.31 -4.09 2.52
C ASP A 57 -3.99 -4.83 1.21
N GLY A 58 -3.50 -4.14 0.17
CA GLY A 58 -2.98 -4.76 -1.04
C GLY A 58 -1.48 -4.56 -1.28
N LEU A 59 -0.73 -4.12 -0.28
CA LEU A 59 0.73 -3.98 -0.34
C LEU A 59 1.44 -5.23 0.21
N PRO A 60 2.68 -5.50 -0.20
CA PRO A 60 3.53 -6.49 0.45
C PRO A 60 3.69 -6.21 1.95
N ALA A 61 3.85 -7.25 2.77
CA ALA A 61 3.95 -7.11 4.22
C ALA A 61 5.14 -6.23 4.65
N ASP A 62 6.24 -6.30 3.91
CA ASP A 62 7.47 -5.55 4.17
C ASP A 62 7.60 -4.31 3.25
N PHE A 63 6.49 -3.81 2.70
CA PHE A 63 6.51 -2.68 1.79
C PHE A 63 7.12 -1.43 2.46
N PRO A 64 8.07 -0.73 1.81
CA PRO A 64 8.74 0.42 2.40
C PRO A 64 7.82 1.66 2.37
N CYS A 65 6.93 1.80 3.37
CA CYS A 65 5.96 2.90 3.44
C CYS A 65 6.60 4.29 3.33
N ASP A 66 7.80 4.47 3.87
CA ASP A 66 8.52 5.77 3.83
C ASP A 66 9.00 6.17 2.42
N SER A 67 8.89 5.28 1.43
CA SER A 67 9.29 5.54 0.04
C SER A 67 8.31 6.43 -0.74
N VAL A 68 7.08 6.58 -0.24
CA VAL A 68 6.07 7.49 -0.78
C VAL A 68 6.01 8.71 0.13
N GLN A 69 6.61 9.81 -0.34
CA GLN A 69 6.60 11.06 0.40
C GLN A 69 5.16 11.55 0.58
N ASN A 70 4.93 12.20 1.73
CA ASN A 70 3.64 12.81 2.03
C ASN A 70 2.50 11.78 1.99
N ALA A 71 2.71 10.54 2.44
CA ALA A 71 1.66 9.53 2.51
C ALA A 71 1.39 9.09 3.96
N THR A 72 0.12 8.83 4.25
CA THR A 72 -0.36 8.17 5.46
C THR A 72 -0.93 6.82 5.08
N PHE A 73 -0.30 5.76 5.58
CA PHE A 73 -0.73 4.40 5.34
C PHE A 73 -1.66 3.93 6.46
N PHE A 74 -2.72 3.22 6.11
CA PHE A 74 -3.62 2.61 7.08
C PHE A 74 -4.20 1.30 6.53
N SER A 75 -4.62 0.42 7.44
CA SER A 75 -5.33 -0.82 7.11
C SER A 75 -6.80 -0.71 7.51
N LEU A 76 -7.68 -1.23 6.66
CA LEU A 76 -9.10 -1.37 6.96
C LEU A 76 -9.37 -2.44 8.03
N LYS A 77 -8.42 -3.37 8.25
CA LYS A 77 -8.55 -4.42 9.28
C LYS A 77 -8.30 -3.89 10.69
N ASN A 78 -7.58 -2.77 10.84
CA ASN A 78 -7.23 -2.20 12.14
C ASN A 78 -7.67 -0.73 12.29
N LEU A 79 -8.96 -0.46 12.01
CA LEU A 79 -9.51 0.88 12.16
C LEU A 79 -9.56 1.35 13.63
N GLU A 80 -9.65 0.43 14.59
CA GLU A 80 -9.72 0.81 16.01
C GLU A 80 -8.39 1.30 16.59
N GLY A 81 -7.26 0.85 16.04
CA GLY A 81 -5.93 1.36 16.39
C GLY A 81 -5.61 2.75 15.82
N LEU A 82 -6.49 3.35 15.01
CA LEU A 82 -6.22 4.63 14.37
C LEU A 82 -6.41 5.82 15.33
N PRO A 83 -5.64 6.91 15.19
CA PRO A 83 -5.83 8.13 15.96
C PRO A 83 -7.25 8.69 15.85
N ASN A 84 -7.76 9.29 16.94
CA ASN A 84 -9.10 9.87 16.98
C ASN A 84 -9.35 10.94 15.90
N SER A 85 -8.31 11.71 15.53
CA SER A 85 -8.35 12.67 14.42
C SER A 85 -8.64 11.98 13.08
N PHE A 86 -7.98 10.85 12.81
CA PHE A 86 -8.23 10.03 11.63
C PHE A 86 -9.63 9.41 11.66
N LYS A 87 -10.07 8.89 12.81
CA LYS A 87 -11.43 8.39 13.00
C LYS A 87 -12.48 9.48 12.74
N HIS A 88 -12.20 10.74 13.06
CA HIS A 88 -13.07 11.87 12.76
C HIS A 88 -13.15 12.14 11.26
N GLN A 89 -12.01 12.17 10.55
CA GLN A 89 -11.97 12.32 9.09
C GLN A 89 -12.69 11.17 8.37
N LEU A 90 -12.59 9.94 8.89
CA LEU A 90 -13.35 8.81 8.37
C LEU A 90 -14.88 8.99 8.51
N LYS A 91 -15.38 9.82 9.43
CA LYS A 91 -16.83 10.10 9.52
C LYS A 91 -17.32 10.97 8.36
N THR A 92 -16.48 11.87 7.86
CA THR A 92 -16.81 12.74 6.72
C THR A 92 -16.50 12.07 5.39
N GLY A 93 -15.57 11.11 5.39
CA GLY A 93 -15.07 10.45 4.20
C GLY A 93 -13.70 11.02 3.82
N ILE A 94 -12.76 10.13 3.53
CA ILE A 94 -11.41 10.49 3.09
C ILE A 94 -11.16 9.93 1.70
N LYS A 95 -10.63 10.75 0.78
CA LYS A 95 -10.10 10.25 -0.48
C LYS A 95 -8.85 9.42 -0.19
N THR A 96 -8.84 8.18 -0.65
CA THR A 96 -7.79 7.18 -0.40
C THR A 96 -7.40 6.49 -1.69
N LEU A 97 -6.12 6.22 -1.86
CA LEU A 97 -5.60 5.36 -2.91
C LEU A 97 -5.67 3.90 -2.44
N PHE A 98 -6.38 3.08 -3.20
CA PHE A 98 -6.35 1.63 -3.07
C PHE A 98 -5.30 1.08 -4.02
N VAL A 99 -4.37 0.32 -3.46
CA VAL A 99 -3.38 -0.44 -4.23
C VAL A 99 -3.81 -1.90 -4.19
N GLY A 100 -4.04 -2.48 -5.36
CA GLY A 100 -4.37 -3.89 -5.52
C GLY A 100 -3.26 -4.60 -6.28
N LEU A 101 -2.87 -5.77 -5.77
CA LEU A 101 -1.95 -6.69 -6.43
C LEU A 101 -2.70 -7.97 -6.78
N LYS A 102 -2.69 -8.36 -8.05
CA LYS A 102 -3.19 -9.66 -8.50
C LYS A 102 -2.24 -10.29 -9.50
N ILE A 103 -2.15 -11.61 -9.47
CA ILE A 103 -1.45 -12.37 -10.50
C ILE A 103 -2.52 -12.89 -11.46
N SER A 104 -2.36 -12.61 -12.75
CA SER A 104 -3.25 -13.12 -13.81
C SER A 104 -2.40 -13.43 -15.03
N ASN A 105 -2.57 -14.62 -15.61
CA ASN A 105 -1.84 -15.05 -16.82
C ASN A 105 -0.31 -14.87 -16.69
N ASN A 106 0.27 -15.27 -15.56
CA ASN A 106 1.69 -15.10 -15.24
C ASN A 106 2.19 -13.64 -15.25
N GLN A 107 1.28 -12.66 -15.16
CA GLN A 107 1.60 -11.24 -15.04
C GLN A 107 1.15 -10.71 -13.69
N ILE A 108 1.99 -9.87 -13.08
CA ILE A 108 1.61 -9.09 -11.90
C ILE A 108 0.86 -7.87 -12.41
N ILE A 109 -0.41 -7.77 -12.03
CA ILE A 109 -1.25 -6.62 -12.30
C ILE A 109 -1.32 -5.79 -11.04
N ILE A 110 -0.84 -4.56 -11.15
CA ILE A 110 -0.89 -3.53 -10.11
C ILE A 110 -2.01 -2.57 -10.50
N THR A 111 -2.98 -2.39 -9.62
CA THR A 111 -4.07 -1.43 -9.81
C THR A 111 -3.97 -0.37 -8.73
N VAL A 112 -3.91 0.90 -9.13
CA VAL A 112 -4.02 2.04 -8.23
C VAL A 112 -5.29 2.77 -8.60
N SER A 113 -6.17 3.00 -7.62
CA SER A 113 -7.43 3.70 -7.84
C SER A 113 -7.80 4.58 -6.65
N GLY A 114 -8.28 5.79 -6.92
CA GLY A 114 -8.90 6.64 -5.91
C GLY A 114 -10.29 6.12 -5.51
N ARG A 115 -10.55 6.05 -4.19
CA ARG A 115 -11.87 5.76 -3.60
C ARG A 115 -12.09 6.66 -2.40
N VAL A 116 -13.34 6.83 -1.99
CA VAL A 116 -13.68 7.52 -0.73
C VAL A 116 -13.96 6.48 0.34
N VAL A 117 -13.18 6.50 1.41
CA VAL A 117 -13.36 5.62 2.58
C VAL A 117 -14.10 6.39 3.65
N ARG A 118 -15.26 5.88 4.07
CA ARG A 118 -16.05 6.42 5.17
C ARG A 118 -16.35 5.34 6.20
N ARG A 119 -16.19 5.66 7.48
CA ARG A 119 -16.67 4.82 8.57
C ARG A 119 -18.19 4.93 8.63
N LEU A 120 -18.87 3.88 8.18
CA LEU A 120 -20.31 3.74 8.37
C LEU A 120 -20.57 3.32 9.81
N LYS A 121 -21.36 4.11 10.54
CA LYS A 121 -21.82 3.74 11.88
C LYS A 121 -23.06 2.86 11.69
N LYS A 122 -22.87 1.54 11.71
CA LYS A 122 -23.94 0.59 12.04
C LYS A 122 -23.50 -0.15 13.29
N ASN A 123 -24.46 -0.40 14.18
CA ASN A 123 -24.29 -1.47 15.16
C ASN A 123 -23.93 -2.71 14.32
N ASP A 124 -22.72 -3.21 14.56
CA ASP A 124 -22.01 -4.22 13.76
C ASP A 124 -21.45 -3.81 12.39
N THR A 125 -20.21 -4.25 12.19
CA THR A 125 -19.17 -3.76 11.30
C THR A 125 -19.49 -3.99 9.82
N SER A 126 -19.72 -2.91 9.06
CA SER A 126 -19.65 -2.96 7.59
C SER A 126 -18.94 -1.71 7.04
N ILE A 127 -17.77 -1.89 6.44
CA ILE A 127 -17.09 -0.87 5.63
C ILE A 127 -17.68 -0.98 4.23
N GLY A 128 -18.36 0.08 3.76
CA GLY A 128 -18.85 0.17 2.39
C GLY A 128 -17.80 0.84 1.51
N ILE A 129 -17.41 0.20 0.41
CA ILE A 129 -16.70 0.85 -0.70
C ILE A 129 -17.78 1.55 -1.53
N CYS A 130 -17.76 2.87 -1.61
CA CYS A 130 -18.66 3.61 -2.49
C CYS A 130 -18.04 3.72 -3.89
N ASP A 131 -18.88 3.56 -4.92
CA ASP A 131 -18.55 3.84 -6.31
C ASP A 131 -18.54 5.34 -6.62
#